data_AF-A0A0K2RPW7-F1
#
_entry.id   AF-A0A0K2RPW7-F1
#
_cell.length_a   1.000
_cell.length_b   1.000
_cell.length_c   1.000
_cell.angle_alpha   90.00
_cell.angle_beta   90.00
_cell.angle_gamma   90.00
#
_symmetry.space_group_name_H-M   'P 1'
#
loop_
_entity.id
_entity.type
_entity.pdbx_description
1 polymer ?
#
loop_
_entity_poly.entity_id
_entity_poly.type
_entity_poly.pdbx_seq_one_letter_code
_entity_poly.pdbx_strand_id
1 'polypeptide(L)'
;MAEDAGVDTEVRHLANTPATLSRPDAHFDLVRVGLGLYGLSPFEGQNSAELGLRPAMTVRTLVSNCKRVSEGQGVSYGLNYRTSSESALA
;
A
#
# COMPACT_ATOMS: atom_id res chain seq x y z
N MET A 1 -22.12 -8.21 -27.09
CA MET A 1 -21.88 -8.73 -25.73
C MET A 1 -21.63 -10.23 -25.80
N ALA A 2 -21.02 -10.86 -24.79
CA ALA A 2 -20.75 -12.31 -24.82
C ALA A 2 -22.06 -13.11 -24.90
N GLU A 3 -23.12 -12.57 -24.29
CA GLU A 3 -24.48 -13.08 -24.36
C GLU A 3 -25.04 -13.08 -25.80
N ASP A 4 -24.72 -12.07 -26.63
CA ASP A 4 -25.13 -12.03 -28.04
C ASP A 4 -24.46 -13.14 -28.87
N ALA A 5 -23.35 -13.69 -28.38
CA ALA A 5 -22.67 -14.84 -28.95
C ALA A 5 -23.13 -16.18 -28.35
N GLY A 6 -24.17 -16.17 -27.51
CA GLY A 6 -24.74 -17.37 -26.88
C GLY A 6 -23.97 -17.88 -25.66
N VAL A 7 -23.09 -17.07 -25.07
CA VAL A 7 -22.37 -17.45 -23.84
C VAL A 7 -23.29 -17.27 -22.63
N ASP A 8 -23.50 -18.36 -21.89
CA ASP A 8 -24.18 -18.34 -20.59
C ASP A 8 -23.14 -18.24 -19.47
N THR A 9 -23.02 -17.06 -18.85
CA THR A 9 -22.02 -16.80 -17.80
C THR A 9 -22.63 -16.98 -16.42
N GLU A 10 -22.04 -17.84 -15.60
CA GLU A 10 -22.46 -18.03 -14.19
C GLU A 10 -22.29 -16.74 -13.36
N VAL A 11 -21.17 -16.03 -13.55
CA VAL A 11 -20.91 -14.75 -12.88
C VAL A 11 -20.19 -13.77 -13.82
N ARG A 12 -20.52 -12.49 -13.69
CA ARG A 12 -19.79 -11.38 -14.30
C ARG A 12 -19.18 -10.53 -13.20
N HIS A 13 -17.97 -10.08 -13.43
CA HIS A 13 -17.26 -9.23 -12.49
C HIS A 13 -16.36 -8.25 -13.23
N LEU A 14 -16.36 -6.99 -12.80
CA LEU A 14 -15.49 -5.96 -13.38
C LEU A 14 -14.67 -5.26 -12.30
N ALA A 15 -15.30 -4.89 -11.18
CA ALA A 15 -14.68 -4.11 -10.13
C ALA A 15 -13.54 -4.85 -9.39
N ASN A 16 -12.35 -4.24 -9.38
CA ASN A 16 -11.28 -4.50 -8.41
C ASN A 16 -11.38 -3.50 -7.23
N THR A 17 -10.47 -3.54 -6.24
CA THR A 17 -10.53 -2.67 -5.04
C THR A 17 -10.93 -1.21 -5.28
N PRO A 18 -10.27 -0.42 -6.16
CA PRO A 18 -10.69 0.97 -6.38
C PRO A 18 -12.12 1.09 -6.92
N ALA A 19 -12.50 0.28 -7.91
CA ALA A 19 -13.85 0.29 -8.46
C ALA A 19 -14.90 -0.21 -7.45
N THR A 20 -14.53 -1.15 -6.56
CA THR A 20 -15.41 -1.57 -5.46
C THR A 20 -15.74 -0.39 -4.55
N LEU A 21 -14.77 0.49 -4.29
CA LEU A 21 -14.93 1.62 -3.38
C LEU A 21 -15.55 2.87 -4.03
N SER A 22 -15.41 3.07 -5.34
CA SER A 22 -15.83 4.31 -6.02
C SER A 22 -16.89 4.14 -7.12
N ARG A 23 -17.13 2.92 -7.60
CA ARG A 23 -18.03 2.63 -8.75
C ARG A 23 -19.02 1.51 -8.44
N PRO A 24 -20.09 1.77 -7.66
CA PRO A 24 -21.16 0.80 -7.43
C PRO A 24 -21.82 0.29 -8.72
N ASP A 25 -21.81 1.10 -9.78
CA ASP A 25 -22.32 0.74 -11.11
C ASP A 25 -21.46 -0.31 -11.83
N ALA A 26 -20.20 -0.51 -11.42
CA ALA A 26 -19.32 -1.56 -11.94
C ALA A 26 -19.41 -2.85 -11.12
N HIS A 27 -20.30 -2.89 -10.11
CA HIS A 27 -20.58 -4.09 -9.33
C HIS A 27 -21.59 -4.90 -10.14
N PHE A 28 -21.08 -5.98 -10.75
CA PHE A 28 -21.91 -7.00 -11.38
C PHE A 28 -22.24 -8.07 -10.32
N ASP A 29 -22.23 -9.34 -10.70
CA ASP A 29 -22.56 -10.45 -9.81
C ASP A 29 -21.47 -10.66 -8.73
N LEU A 30 -20.21 -10.24 -9.01
CA LEU A 30 -19.09 -10.34 -8.08
C LEU A 30 -18.12 -9.15 -8.17
N VAL A 31 -17.45 -8.85 -7.06
CA VAL A 31 -16.33 -7.88 -6.97
C VAL A 31 -15.03 -8.56 -6.52
N ARG A 32 -13.88 -8.07 -7.01
CA ARG A 32 -12.56 -8.68 -6.80
C ARG A 32 -11.67 -7.80 -5.93
N VAL A 33 -11.91 -7.80 -4.63
CA VAL A 33 -11.14 -7.00 -3.67
C VAL A 33 -9.80 -7.68 -3.38
N GLY A 34 -8.69 -7.01 -3.69
CA GLY A 34 -7.32 -7.43 -3.39
C GLY A 34 -6.67 -6.55 -2.33
N LEU A 35 -6.04 -5.45 -2.75
CA LEU A 35 -5.32 -4.49 -1.89
C LEU A 35 -6.14 -4.04 -0.65
N GLY A 36 -7.45 -3.83 -0.84
CA GLY A 36 -8.36 -3.42 0.22
C GLY A 36 -8.47 -4.45 1.36
N LEU A 37 -8.25 -5.74 1.10
CA LEU A 37 -8.22 -6.78 2.13
C LEU A 37 -7.04 -6.59 3.10
N TYR A 38 -5.93 -5.99 2.65
CA TYR A 38 -4.80 -5.65 3.49
C TYR A 38 -4.94 -4.29 4.17
N GLY A 39 -6.10 -3.65 4.00
CA GLY A 39 -6.42 -2.37 4.64
C GLY A 39 -5.69 -1.17 4.04
N LEU A 40 -5.31 -1.26 2.77
CA LEU A 40 -4.57 -0.21 2.06
C LEU A 40 -5.49 0.52 1.07
N SER A 41 -5.43 1.84 1.08
CA SER A 41 -6.11 2.67 0.08
C SER A 41 -5.49 2.47 -1.31
N PRO A 42 -6.31 2.36 -2.37
CA PRO A 42 -5.84 2.37 -3.75
C PRO A 42 -5.74 3.79 -4.35
N PHE A 43 -6.03 4.86 -3.60
CA PHE A 43 -6.10 6.24 -4.13
C PHE A 43 -4.96 7.12 -3.59
N GLU A 44 -4.36 7.95 -4.45
CA GLU A 44 -3.26 8.85 -4.05
C GLU A 44 -3.69 9.98 -3.09
N GLY A 45 -4.96 10.38 -3.12
CA GLY A 45 -5.49 11.52 -2.33
C GLY A 45 -6.43 11.14 -1.18
N GLN A 46 -6.62 9.85 -0.93
CA GLN A 46 -7.50 9.38 0.14
C GLN A 46 -6.80 8.26 0.90
N ASN A 47 -6.63 8.41 2.21
CA ASN A 47 -5.89 7.44 3.01
C ASN A 47 -6.79 6.26 3.43
N SER A 48 -6.18 5.19 3.95
CA SER A 48 -6.91 3.99 4.39
C SER A 48 -7.98 4.28 5.43
N ALA A 49 -7.72 5.17 6.39
CA ALA A 49 -8.64 5.44 7.49
C ALA A 49 -9.92 6.15 6.99
N GLU A 50 -9.79 7.05 6.03
CA GLU A 50 -10.93 7.73 5.37
C GLU A 50 -11.84 6.76 4.61
N LEU A 51 -11.32 5.61 4.19
CA LEU A 51 -12.07 4.51 3.56
C LEU A 51 -12.57 3.46 4.57
N GLY A 52 -12.37 3.68 5.87
CA GLY A 52 -12.70 2.70 6.92
C GLY A 52 -11.80 1.46 6.93
N LEU A 53 -10.66 1.50 6.24
CA LEU A 53 -9.72 0.41 6.12
C LEU A 53 -8.65 0.47 7.23
N ARG A 54 -8.18 -0.70 7.66
CA ARG A 54 -7.16 -0.85 8.71
C ARG A 54 -5.97 -1.66 8.20
N PRO A 55 -4.77 -1.08 8.06
CA PRO A 55 -3.59 -1.81 7.58
C PRO A 55 -3.37 -3.11 8.36
N ALA A 56 -3.30 -4.23 7.64
CA ALA A 56 -3.25 -5.56 8.24
C ALA A 56 -1.85 -5.96 8.70
N MET A 57 -0.81 -5.33 8.15
CA MET A 57 0.60 -5.70 8.40
C MET A 57 1.34 -4.62 9.16
N THR A 58 2.20 -5.02 10.09
CA THR A 58 3.20 -4.16 10.71
C THR A 58 4.55 -4.87 10.67
N VAL A 59 5.55 -4.25 10.03
CA VAL A 59 6.94 -4.73 10.04
C VAL A 59 7.64 -4.15 11.28
N ARG A 60 8.31 -5.00 12.06
CA ARG A 60 9.00 -4.61 13.29
C ARG A 60 10.41 -5.17 13.31
N THR A 61 11.34 -4.43 13.91
CA THR A 61 12.70 -4.86 14.19
C THR A 61 13.19 -4.23 15.50
N LEU A 62 14.38 -4.60 15.95
CA LEU A 62 15.05 -4.06 17.13
C LEU A 62 16.32 -3.31 16.72
N VAL A 63 16.64 -2.24 17.44
CA VAL A 63 17.92 -1.52 17.28
C VAL A 63 19.05 -2.45 17.73
N SER A 64 19.96 -2.77 16.81
CA SER A 64 21.10 -3.63 17.10
C SER A 64 22.33 -2.86 17.59
N ASN A 65 22.42 -1.57 17.32
CA ASN A 65 23.54 -0.72 17.71
C ASN A 65 23.09 0.74 17.84
N CYS A 66 23.66 1.47 18.79
CA CYS A 66 23.47 2.91 18.90
C CYS A 66 24.83 3.56 19.19
N LYS A 67 25.20 4.57 18.41
CA LYS A 67 26.50 5.25 18.56
C LYS A 67 26.42 6.75 18.29
N ARG A 68 27.25 7.52 18.99
CA ARG A 68 27.49 8.94 18.70
C ARG A 68 28.54 9.08 17.60
N VAL A 69 28.31 10.01 16.69
CA VAL A 69 29.22 10.36 15.59
C VAL A 69 29.28 11.88 15.43
N SER A 70 30.43 12.39 14.97
CA SER A 70 30.62 13.81 14.70
C SER A 70 29.85 14.28 13.45
N GLU A 71 29.82 15.59 13.23
CA GLU A 71 29.41 16.19 11.98
C GLU A 71 30.23 15.66 10.80
N GLY A 72 29.60 15.50 9.63
CA GLY A 72 30.23 15.06 8.40
C GLY A 72 30.47 13.56 8.30
N GLN A 73 30.11 12.76 9.32
CA GLN A 73 30.24 11.30 9.29
C GLN A 73 29.42 10.71 8.13
N GLY A 74 30.09 10.02 7.22
CA GLY A 74 29.41 9.28 6.16
C GLY A 74 28.73 8.02 6.69
N VAL A 75 27.52 7.74 6.20
CA VAL A 75 26.69 6.59 6.60
C VAL A 75 26.44 5.68 5.40
N SER A 76 26.46 4.38 5.66
CA SER A 76 26.31 3.30 4.66
C SER A 76 27.45 3.25 3.64
N TYR A 77 27.38 2.28 2.72
CA TYR A 77 28.30 2.19 1.59
C TYR A 77 28.10 3.37 0.64
N GLY A 78 29.19 3.85 0.03
CA GLY A 78 29.18 4.99 -0.89
C GLY A 78 29.03 6.37 -0.23
N LEU A 79 28.71 6.44 1.07
CA LEU A 79 28.66 7.67 1.88
C LEU A 79 27.79 8.80 1.28
N ASN A 80 26.69 8.44 0.61
CA ASN A 80 25.76 9.40 0.01
C ASN A 80 24.98 10.23 1.04
N TYR A 81 24.86 9.71 2.27
CA TYR A 81 24.39 10.48 3.42
C TYR A 81 25.58 10.85 4.30
N ARG A 82 25.63 12.11 4.74
CA ARG A 82 26.56 12.62 5.74
C ARG A 82 25.78 13.36 6.82
N THR A 83 26.17 13.17 8.07
CA THR A 83 25.57 13.90 9.20
C THR A 83 25.83 15.41 9.05
N SER A 84 24.81 16.23 9.29
CA SER A 84 24.91 17.70 9.27
C SER A 84 25.32 18.31 10.62
N SER A 85 25.40 17.48 11.66
CA SER A 85 25.82 17.85 13.01
C SER A 85 26.21 16.58 13.78
N GLU A 86 26.76 16.73 14.98
CA GLU A 86 26.91 15.59 15.90
C GLU A 86 25.55 14.88 16.08
N SER A 87 25.53 13.56 15.94
CA SER A 87 24.30 12.75 15.87
C SER A 87 24.45 11.41 16.57
N ALA A 88 23.33 10.89 17.10
CA ALA A 88 23.22 9.50 17.51
C ALA A 88 22.58 8.70 16.36
N LEU A 89 23.26 7.65 15.89
CA LEU A 89 22.77 6.75 14.84
C LEU A 89 22.30 5.43 15.45
N ALA A 90 21.15 4.94 15.00
CA ALA A 90 20.49 3.70 15.43
C ALA A 90 19.89 2.94 14.24
#